data_AF-A0A821S5A0-F1
#
_entry.id   AF-A0A821S5A0-F1
#
_cell.length_a   1.000
_cell.length_b   1.000
_cell.length_c   1.000
_cell.angle_alpha   90.00
_cell.angle_beta   90.00
_cell.angle_gamma   90.00
#
_symmetry.space_group_name_H-M   'P 1'
#
loop_
_entity.id
_entity.type
_entity.pdbx_description
1 polymer ?
#
loop_
_entity_poly.entity_id
_entity_poly.type
_entity_poly.pdbx_seq_one_letter_code
_entity_poly.pdbx_strand_id
1 'polypeptide(L)'
;MYFFERRIVNQIRNSGGLYFRYIDDIFITINWPVRHLLKQIERWNKFDENIKLSANIGSIVNFLDLSIENQDGQLFTTVYQKPSYEPYYLPFNSIHPLHMKKNIPFAMLLRDIRYCSKFESYLNEREKLRMALLLNKYPNKIIDEQFNNVLVKFGINEPLTSINFNRSRQKIIDSPIKEK
;
A
#
# COMPACT_ATOMS: atom_id res chain seq x y z
N MET A 1 -15.18 16.63 -13.62
CA MET A 1 -14.74 15.24 -13.35
C MET A 1 -15.84 14.33 -12.77
N TYR A 2 -16.55 14.73 -11.69
CA TYR A 2 -17.56 13.89 -11.01
C TYR A 2 -18.70 13.34 -11.92
N PHE A 3 -19.18 14.13 -12.88
CA PHE A 3 -20.28 13.70 -13.77
C PHE A 3 -19.88 12.56 -14.72
N PHE A 4 -18.66 12.60 -15.27
CA PHE A 4 -18.13 11.57 -16.17
C PHE A 4 -17.75 10.29 -15.45
N GLU A 5 -17.26 10.43 -14.22
CA GLU A 5 -16.87 9.33 -13.36
C GLU A 5 -18.04 8.38 -13.08
N ARG A 6 -19.25 8.89 -12.83
CA ARG A 6 -20.43 8.05 -12.56
C ARG A 6 -20.69 7.01 -13.67
N ARG A 7 -20.48 7.37 -14.93
CA ARG A 7 -20.63 6.44 -16.07
C ARG A 7 -19.58 5.33 -16.03
N ILE A 8 -18.33 5.69 -15.74
CA ILE A 8 -17.21 4.75 -15.62
C ILE A 8 -17.46 3.79 -14.46
N VAL A 9 -17.80 4.31 -13.29
CA VAL A 9 -18.10 3.54 -12.07
C VAL A 9 -19.22 2.54 -12.32
N ASN A 10 -20.33 2.97 -12.93
CA ASN A 10 -21.47 2.08 -13.21
C ASN A 10 -21.09 0.96 -14.18
N GLN A 11 -20.34 1.28 -15.25
CA GLN A 11 -19.88 0.27 -16.21
C GLN A 11 -19.00 -0.81 -15.55
N ILE A 12 -18.09 -0.39 -14.68
CA ILE A 12 -17.16 -1.28 -13.99
C ILE A 12 -17.89 -2.14 -12.97
N ARG A 13 -18.73 -1.54 -12.13
CA ARG A 13 -19.52 -2.28 -11.14
C ARG A 13 -20.45 -3.31 -11.79
N ASN A 14 -21.08 -2.96 -12.91
CA ASN A 14 -21.94 -3.89 -13.66
C ASN A 14 -21.17 -5.09 -14.23
N SER A 15 -19.84 -4.98 -14.39
CA SER A 15 -18.99 -6.10 -14.82
C SER A 15 -18.45 -6.98 -13.68
N GLY A 16 -18.84 -6.69 -12.44
CA GLY A 16 -18.25 -7.32 -11.25
C GLY A 16 -16.83 -6.85 -10.95
N GLY A 17 -16.43 -5.70 -11.50
CA GLY A 17 -15.13 -5.08 -11.28
C GLY A 17 -15.12 -4.17 -10.05
N LEU A 18 -13.92 -3.89 -9.55
CA LEU A 18 -13.68 -2.93 -8.48
C LEU A 18 -13.35 -1.56 -9.09
N TYR A 19 -13.83 -0.50 -8.45
CA TYR A 19 -13.48 0.87 -8.78
C TYR A 19 -13.06 1.60 -7.51
N PHE A 20 -11.84 2.12 -7.51
CA PHE A 20 -11.31 2.96 -6.46
C PHE A 20 -10.71 4.22 -7.08
N ARG A 21 -10.82 5.34 -6.35
CA ARG A 21 -10.27 6.63 -6.75
C ARG A 21 -9.59 7.28 -5.56
N TYR A 22 -8.42 7.86 -5.80
CA TYR A 22 -7.72 8.73 -4.88
C TYR A 22 -7.29 10.00 -5.61
N ILE A 23 -7.94 11.12 -5.33
CA ILE A 23 -7.76 12.41 -6.04
C ILE A 23 -7.91 12.22 -7.55
N ASP A 24 -6.82 12.14 -8.31
CA ASP A 24 -6.82 11.99 -9.77
C ASP A 24 -6.48 10.56 -10.21
N ASP A 25 -5.92 9.74 -9.32
CA ASP A 25 -5.55 8.37 -9.60
C ASP A 25 -6.76 7.44 -9.48
N ILE A 26 -6.92 6.57 -10.48
CA ILE A 26 -8.01 5.61 -10.57
C ILE A 26 -7.42 4.20 -10.62
N PHE A 27 -7.94 3.31 -9.77
CA PHE A 27 -7.63 1.89 -9.79
C PHE A 27 -8.89 1.08 -10.12
N ILE A 28 -8.77 0.19 -11.10
CA ILE A 28 -9.89 -0.58 -11.63
C ILE A 28 -9.48 -2.04 -11.77
N THR A 29 -10.37 -2.96 -11.39
CA THR A 29 -10.33 -4.34 -11.87
C THR A 29 -11.47 -4.59 -12.84
N ILE A 30 -11.22 -5.41 -13.86
CA ILE A 30 -12.20 -5.75 -14.88
C ILE A 30 -12.14 -7.25 -15.21
N ASN A 31 -13.28 -7.80 -15.61
CA ASN A 31 -13.39 -9.17 -16.10
C ASN A 31 -13.51 -9.23 -17.64
N TRP A 32 -13.13 -8.15 -18.33
CA TRP A 32 -13.19 -8.07 -19.78
C TRP A 32 -11.86 -8.45 -20.43
N PRO A 33 -11.87 -8.92 -21.69
CA PRO A 33 -10.62 -9.08 -22.42
C PRO A 33 -9.94 -7.71 -22.62
N VAL A 34 -8.62 -7.67 -22.51
CA VAL A 34 -7.80 -6.42 -22.57
C VAL A 34 -8.13 -5.56 -23.80
N ARG A 35 -8.40 -6.19 -24.96
CA ARG A 35 -8.80 -5.48 -26.18
C ARG A 35 -10.08 -4.64 -26.03
N HIS A 36 -11.03 -5.10 -25.21
CA HIS A 36 -12.27 -4.36 -24.92
C HIS A 36 -11.99 -3.20 -23.96
N LEU A 37 -11.12 -3.40 -22.97
CA LEU A 37 -10.68 -2.35 -22.07
C LEU A 37 -10.03 -1.19 -22.82
N LEU A 38 -9.09 -1.48 -23.72
CA LEU A 38 -8.39 -0.46 -24.51
C LEU A 38 -9.36 0.40 -25.33
N LYS A 39 -10.29 -0.26 -26.05
CA LYS A 39 -11.37 0.44 -26.78
C LYS A 39 -12.26 1.25 -25.84
N GLN A 40 -12.48 0.78 -24.62
CA GLN A 40 -13.30 1.48 -23.65
C GLN A 40 -12.59 2.71 -23.07
N ILE A 41 -11.28 2.63 -22.83
CA ILE A 41 -10.45 3.78 -22.43
C ILE A 41 -10.45 4.85 -23.52
N GLU A 42 -10.34 4.46 -24.80
CA GLU A 42 -10.46 5.41 -25.91
C GLU A 42 -11.82 6.13 -25.92
N ARG A 43 -12.91 5.42 -25.59
CA ARG A 43 -14.24 6.03 -25.46
C ARG A 43 -14.33 6.97 -24.27
N TRP A 44 -13.77 6.59 -23.12
CA TRP A 44 -13.71 7.45 -21.94
C TRP A 44 -12.90 8.73 -22.22
N ASN A 45 -11.81 8.63 -23.00
CA ASN A 45 -11.00 9.77 -23.44
C ASN A 45 -11.71 10.72 -24.42
N LYS A 46 -12.93 10.38 -24.87
CA LYS A 46 -13.81 11.26 -25.66
C LYS A 46 -14.89 11.95 -24.82
N PHE A 47 -14.97 11.66 -23.52
CA PHE A 47 -15.97 12.28 -22.65
C PHE A 47 -15.71 13.77 -22.42
N ASP A 48 -14.44 14.18 -22.45
CA ASP A 48 -14.01 15.56 -22.24
C ASP A 48 -12.80 15.85 -23.13
N GLU A 49 -12.69 17.08 -23.64
CA GLU A 49 -11.57 17.50 -24.50
C GLU A 49 -10.30 17.76 -23.69
N ASN A 50 -10.45 18.20 -22.45
CA ASN A 50 -9.37 18.64 -21.57
C ASN A 50 -8.86 17.52 -20.64
N ILE A 51 -9.61 16.41 -20.50
CA ILE A 51 -9.23 15.30 -19.62
C ILE A 51 -8.90 14.06 -20.44
N LYS A 52 -7.68 13.55 -20.31
CA LYS A 52 -7.21 12.30 -20.91
C LYS A 52 -6.74 11.33 -19.81
N LEU A 53 -7.23 10.10 -19.89
CA LEU A 53 -6.82 8.97 -19.07
C LEU A 53 -5.62 8.29 -19.73
N SER A 54 -4.54 8.18 -18.98
CA SER A 54 -3.41 7.28 -19.24
C SER A 54 -3.58 6.02 -18.40
N ALA A 55 -3.57 4.85 -19.02
CA ALA A 55 -3.76 3.58 -18.31
C ALA A 55 -2.47 2.75 -18.30
N ASN A 56 -2.13 2.20 -17.15
CA ASN A 56 -1.19 1.11 -17.00
C ASN A 56 -1.98 -0.18 -16.75
N ILE A 57 -1.83 -1.19 -17.62
CA ILE A 57 -2.65 -2.40 -17.63
C ILE A 57 -1.73 -3.61 -17.55
N GLY A 58 -1.97 -4.48 -16.58
CA GLY A 58 -1.22 -5.71 -16.39
C GLY A 58 -1.80 -6.56 -15.27
N SER A 59 -1.21 -7.75 -15.07
CA SER A 59 -1.45 -8.55 -13.87
C SER A 59 -0.86 -7.91 -12.62
N ILE A 60 0.17 -7.07 -12.78
CA ILE A 60 0.78 -6.29 -11.71
C ILE A 60 0.68 -4.81 -12.09
N VAL A 61 0.12 -4.00 -11.20
CA VAL A 61 0.04 -2.55 -11.36
C VAL A 61 0.36 -1.85 -10.05
N ASN A 62 0.91 -0.64 -10.15
CA ASN A 62 1.20 0.19 -8.99
C ASN A 62 0.08 1.22 -8.81
N PHE A 63 -0.39 1.39 -7.58
CA PHE A 63 -1.38 2.38 -7.22
C PHE A 63 -0.98 3.02 -5.88
N LEU A 64 -0.68 4.32 -5.91
CA LEU A 64 -0.09 5.05 -4.78
C LEU A 64 1.18 4.34 -4.27
N ASP A 65 1.18 3.95 -2.99
CA ASP A 65 2.26 3.25 -2.31
C ASP A 65 2.12 1.72 -2.33
N LEU A 66 1.22 1.17 -3.16
CA LEU A 66 0.95 -0.26 -3.27
C LEU A 66 1.34 -0.80 -4.65
N SER A 67 1.97 -1.98 -4.65
CA SER A 67 2.06 -2.83 -5.83
C SER A 67 1.01 -3.92 -5.68
N ILE A 68 0.12 -4.02 -6.66
CA ILE A 68 -1.06 -4.88 -6.61
C ILE A 68 -0.92 -5.92 -7.73
N GLU A 69 -0.81 -7.18 -7.33
CA GLU A 69 -0.73 -8.33 -8.21
C GLU A 69 -2.05 -9.10 -8.19
N ASN A 70 -2.61 -9.36 -9.37
CA ASN A 70 -3.74 -10.24 -9.55
C ASN A 70 -3.24 -11.65 -9.93
N GLN A 71 -3.50 -12.62 -9.05
CA GLN A 71 -3.29 -14.03 -9.31
C GLN A 71 -4.67 -14.72 -9.33
N ASP A 72 -5.16 -15.04 -10.54
CA ASP A 72 -6.40 -15.77 -10.77
C ASP A 72 -7.64 -15.20 -10.04
N GLY A 73 -7.75 -13.87 -10.01
CA GLY A 73 -8.87 -13.14 -9.39
C GLY A 73 -8.64 -12.80 -7.91
N GLN A 74 -7.53 -13.25 -7.32
CA GLN A 74 -7.11 -12.86 -5.98
C GLN A 74 -6.07 -11.74 -6.06
N LEU A 75 -6.34 -10.63 -5.35
CA LEU A 75 -5.42 -9.50 -5.28
C LEU A 75 -4.46 -9.67 -4.12
N PHE A 76 -3.17 -9.61 -4.43
CA PHE A 76 -2.09 -9.56 -3.46
C PHE A 76 -1.43 -8.19 -3.52
N THR A 77 -1.09 -7.65 -2.35
CA THR A 77 -0.55 -6.31 -2.22
C THR A 77 0.80 -6.35 -1.53
N THR A 78 1.72 -5.52 -2.00
CA THR A 78 3.03 -5.27 -1.39
C THR A 78 3.34 -3.78 -1.41
N VAL A 79 4.40 -3.37 -0.72
CA VAL A 79 4.85 -1.98 -0.69
C VAL A 79 5.45 -1.62 -2.06
N TYR A 80 4.91 -0.57 -2.71
CA TYR A 80 5.53 0.02 -3.89
C TYR A 80 6.47 1.16 -3.50
N GLN A 81 7.64 1.17 -4.11
CA GLN A 81 8.62 2.26 -4.06
C GLN A 81 8.94 2.66 -5.49
N LYS A 82 8.97 3.97 -5.76
CA LYS A 82 9.38 4.49 -7.06
C LYS A 82 10.82 4.06 -7.35
N PRO A 83 11.23 3.90 -8.62
CA PRO A 83 12.62 3.52 -8.96
C PRO A 83 13.69 4.48 -8.42
N SER A 84 13.32 5.75 -8.21
CA SER A 84 14.19 6.78 -7.62
C SER A 84 14.15 6.80 -6.08
N TYR A 85 13.51 5.83 -5.44
CA TYR A 85 13.43 5.77 -3.99
C TYR A 85 14.81 5.44 -3.40
N GLU A 86 15.23 6.27 -2.45
CA GLU A 86 16.38 6.00 -1.60
C GLU A 86 15.89 5.60 -0.21
N PRO A 87 16.57 4.66 0.48
CA PRO A 87 16.24 4.25 1.85
C PRO A 87 16.62 5.32 2.88
N TYR A 88 16.29 6.59 2.61
CA TYR A 88 16.60 7.73 3.45
C TYR A 88 15.47 7.97 4.45
N TYR A 89 15.80 7.81 5.71
CA TYR A 89 14.95 8.22 6.83
C TYR A 89 15.65 9.33 7.58
N LEU A 90 14.90 10.09 8.37
CA LEU A 90 15.48 11.10 9.24
C LEU A 90 16.60 10.47 10.11
N PRO A 91 17.87 10.87 9.96
CA PRO A 91 18.98 10.23 10.65
C PRO A 91 18.83 10.33 12.17
N PHE A 92 19.19 9.26 12.88
CA PHE A 92 18.97 9.21 14.33
C PHE A 92 19.80 10.26 15.10
N ASN A 93 20.98 10.60 14.59
CA ASN A 93 21.89 11.61 15.15
C ASN A 93 21.52 13.06 14.82
N SER A 94 20.44 13.28 14.05
CA SER A 94 19.98 14.64 13.74
C SER A 94 19.38 15.35 14.96
N ILE A 95 19.39 16.68 14.93
CA ILE A 95 18.86 17.58 15.98
C ILE A 95 17.33 17.70 15.87
N HIS A 96 16.65 16.56 15.90
CA HIS A 96 15.20 16.48 15.92
C HIS A 96 14.73 15.84 17.22
N PRO A 97 13.50 16.16 17.69
CA PRO A 97 12.93 15.55 18.88
C PRO A 97 12.96 14.02 18.82
N LEU A 98 13.32 13.39 19.95
CA LEU A 98 13.47 11.94 20.02
C LEU A 98 12.17 11.19 19.68
N HIS A 99 11.01 11.75 20.05
CA HIS A 99 9.72 11.14 19.77
C HIS A 99 9.45 11.00 18.25
N MET A 100 9.88 11.96 17.43
CA MET A 100 9.72 11.90 15.97
C MET A 100 10.57 10.76 15.39
N LYS A 101 11.84 10.68 15.82
CA LYS A 101 12.76 9.61 15.40
C LYS A 101 12.22 8.25 15.82
N LYS A 102 11.79 8.08 17.08
CA LYS A 102 11.17 6.83 17.57
C LYS A 102 9.89 6.47 16.80
N ASN A 103 9.12 7.45 16.33
CA ASN A 103 7.89 7.18 15.58
C ASN A 103 8.16 6.64 14.17
N ILE A 104 9.33 6.86 13.57
CA ILE A 104 9.62 6.41 12.21
C ILE A 104 9.62 4.87 12.10
N PRO A 105 10.41 4.10 12.87
CA PRO A 105 10.33 2.64 12.83
C PRO A 105 8.93 2.10 13.11
N PHE A 106 8.21 2.72 14.05
CA PHE A 106 6.84 2.35 14.40
C PHE A 106 5.90 2.53 13.20
N ALA A 107 5.88 3.72 12.60
CA ALA A 107 4.97 4.06 11.51
C ALA A 107 5.26 3.26 10.24
N MET A 108 6.54 3.03 9.94
CA MET A 108 6.94 2.28 8.75
C MET A 108 6.62 0.79 8.88
N LEU A 109 6.89 0.15 10.02
CA LEU A 109 6.48 -1.25 10.20
C LEU A 109 4.95 -1.40 10.14
N LEU A 110 4.22 -0.46 10.74
CA LEU A 110 2.76 -0.44 10.68
C LEU A 110 2.25 -0.29 9.24
N ARG A 111 2.94 0.48 8.39
CA ARG A 111 2.66 0.56 6.95
C ARG A 111 2.90 -0.81 6.30
N ASP A 112 4.05 -1.43 6.52
CA ASP A 112 4.42 -2.70 5.89
C ASP A 112 3.42 -3.82 6.22
N ILE A 113 2.98 -3.92 7.48
CA ILE A 113 1.95 -4.90 7.88
C ILE A 113 0.62 -4.65 7.18
N ARG A 114 0.20 -3.38 7.06
CA ARG A 114 -1.05 -3.03 6.38
C ARG A 114 -0.98 -3.26 4.88
N TYR A 115 0.16 -2.99 4.26
CA TYR A 115 0.31 -3.03 2.81
C TYR A 115 0.60 -4.43 2.28
N CYS A 116 1.36 -5.25 3.01
CA CYS A 116 1.69 -6.60 2.58
C CYS A 116 0.57 -7.59 2.90
N SER A 117 -0.02 -8.23 1.88
CA SER A 117 -1.07 -9.23 2.05
C SER A 117 -0.53 -10.64 2.36
N LYS A 118 0.73 -10.93 2.02
CA LYS A 118 1.40 -12.21 2.28
C LYS A 118 2.48 -12.03 3.35
N PHE A 119 2.66 -13.05 4.20
CA PHE A 119 3.67 -13.05 5.25
C PHE A 119 5.10 -12.89 4.71
N GLU A 120 5.44 -13.62 3.65
CA GLU A 120 6.77 -13.53 3.01
C GLU A 120 7.07 -12.13 2.48
N SER A 121 6.09 -11.48 1.86
CA SER A 121 6.23 -10.10 1.40
C SER A 121 6.42 -9.13 2.56
N TYR A 122 5.68 -9.30 3.66
CA TYR A 122 5.88 -8.54 4.89
C TYR A 122 7.28 -8.74 5.47
N LEU A 123 7.77 -9.98 5.54
CA LEU A 123 9.11 -10.26 6.06
C LEU A 123 10.18 -9.55 5.22
N ASN A 124 10.08 -9.64 3.89
CA ASN A 124 11.02 -8.97 3.00
C ASN A 124 11.02 -7.45 3.21
N GLU A 125 9.85 -6.82 3.28
CA GLU A 125 9.74 -5.37 3.51
C GLU A 125 10.24 -4.97 4.91
N ARG A 126 9.95 -5.78 5.94
CA ARG A 126 10.47 -5.58 7.30
C ARG A 126 12.00 -5.60 7.34
N GLU A 127 12.63 -6.53 6.65
CA GLU A 127 14.10 -6.61 6.61
C GLU A 127 14.70 -5.43 5.83
N LYS A 128 14.12 -5.04 4.70
CA LYS A 128 14.52 -3.82 3.99
C LYS A 128 14.39 -2.57 4.88
N LEU A 129 13.29 -2.45 5.61
CA LEU A 129 13.07 -1.36 6.57
C LEU A 129 14.14 -1.38 7.67
N ARG A 130 14.42 -2.54 8.27
CA ARG A 130 15.47 -2.68 9.30
C ARG A 130 16.82 -2.22 8.77
N MET A 131 17.20 -2.67 7.58
CA MET A 131 18.46 -2.28 6.95
C MET A 131 18.53 -0.78 6.70
N ALA A 132 17.47 -0.18 6.16
CA ALA A 132 17.39 1.25 5.94
C ALA A 132 17.50 2.05 7.26
N LEU A 133 16.84 1.63 8.33
CA LEU A 133 16.96 2.28 9.65
C LEU A 133 18.39 2.19 10.21
N LEU A 134 19.06 1.05 10.07
CA LEU A 134 20.45 0.88 10.50
C LEU A 134 21.41 1.80 9.72
N LEU A 135 21.21 1.92 8.40
CA LEU A 135 21.97 2.86 7.57
C LEU A 135 21.78 4.32 8.04
N ASN A 136 20.57 4.66 8.49
CA ASN A 136 20.23 5.96 9.08
C ASN A 136 20.57 6.07 10.59
N LYS A 137 21.46 5.22 11.10
CA LYS A 137 22.05 5.24 12.44
C LYS A 137 21.07 4.98 13.60
N TYR A 138 19.93 4.34 13.34
CA TYR A 138 19.03 3.93 14.41
C TYR A 138 19.65 2.78 15.23
N PRO A 139 19.70 2.89 16.58
CA PRO A 139 20.14 1.79 17.43
C PRO A 139 19.21 0.58 17.30
N ASN A 140 19.77 -0.63 17.19
CA ASN A 140 19.00 -1.89 17.12
C ASN A 140 17.92 -1.98 18.21
N LYS A 141 18.27 -1.64 19.46
CA LYS A 141 17.34 -1.64 20.59
C LYS A 141 16.09 -0.79 20.35
N ILE A 142 16.24 0.38 19.72
CA ILE A 142 15.10 1.26 19.42
C ILE A 142 14.27 0.66 18.29
N ILE A 143 14.89 0.06 17.27
CA ILE A 143 14.16 -0.61 16.19
C ILE A 143 13.30 -1.74 16.77
N ASP A 144 13.90 -2.60 17.59
CA ASP A 144 13.22 -3.75 18.22
C ASP A 144 12.10 -3.30 19.17
N GLU A 145 12.37 -2.29 20.01
CA GLU A 145 11.37 -1.67 20.90
C GLU A 145 10.17 -1.16 20.10
N GLN A 146 10.40 -0.40 19.02
CA GLN A 146 9.31 0.17 18.23
C GLN A 146 8.57 -0.87 17.40
N PHE A 147 9.26 -1.88 16.88
CA PHE A 147 8.63 -3.01 16.20
C PHE A 147 7.70 -3.79 17.14
N ASN A 148 8.15 -4.05 18.36
CA ASN A 148 7.32 -4.68 19.38
C ASN A 148 6.14 -3.79 19.80
N ASN A 149 6.36 -2.48 19.94
CA ASN A 149 5.31 -1.53 20.28
C ASN A 149 4.17 -1.52 19.25
N VAL A 150 4.46 -1.73 17.96
CA VAL A 150 3.41 -1.90 16.95
C VAL A 150 2.52 -3.09 17.32
N LEU A 151 3.09 -4.25 17.56
CA LEU A 151 2.33 -5.47 17.88
C LEU A 151 1.52 -5.32 19.18
N VAL A 152 2.16 -4.83 20.24
CA VAL A 152 1.51 -4.59 21.55
C VAL A 152 0.35 -3.61 21.43
N LYS A 153 0.49 -2.55 20.63
CA LYS A 153 -0.60 -1.56 20.41
C LYS A 153 -1.88 -2.20 19.87
N PHE A 154 -1.76 -3.24 19.07
CA PHE A 154 -2.90 -3.97 18.48
C PHE A 154 -3.22 -5.28 19.23
N GLY A 155 -2.70 -5.45 20.45
CA GLY A 155 -2.98 -6.62 21.29
C GLY A 155 -2.41 -7.92 20.74
N ILE A 156 -1.32 -7.85 19.98
CA ILE A 156 -0.60 -9.00 19.44
C ILE A 156 0.59 -9.25 20.36
N ASN A 157 0.45 -10.26 21.22
CA ASN A 157 1.46 -10.61 22.24
C ASN A 157 2.43 -11.71 21.80
N GLU A 158 2.33 -12.13 20.54
CA GLU A 158 3.13 -13.20 19.95
C GLU A 158 3.81 -12.70 18.66
N PRO A 159 4.97 -13.26 18.28
CA PRO A 159 5.61 -12.89 17.03
C PRO A 159 4.71 -13.24 15.83
N LEU A 160 4.80 -12.42 14.79
CA LEU A 160 4.12 -12.71 13.52
C LEU A 160 4.81 -13.89 12.83
N THR A 161 3.99 -14.86 12.42
CA THR A 161 4.37 -16.09 11.71
C THR A 161 3.45 -16.27 10.52
N SER A 162 3.82 -17.15 9.59
CA SER A 162 2.95 -17.50 8.45
C SER A 162 1.54 -17.95 8.85
N ILE A 163 1.39 -18.52 10.06
CA ILE A 163 0.12 -19.04 10.58
C ILE A 163 -0.79 -17.92 11.10
N ASN A 164 -0.26 -16.98 11.88
CA ASN A 164 -1.07 -15.94 12.54
C ASN A 164 -1.12 -14.61 11.78
N PHE A 165 -0.26 -14.42 10.76
CA PHE A 165 -0.08 -13.13 10.08
C PHE A 165 -1.39 -12.53 9.58
N ASN A 166 -2.19 -13.30 8.82
CA ASN A 166 -3.43 -12.78 8.23
C ASN A 166 -4.43 -12.32 9.29
N ARG A 167 -4.57 -13.08 10.39
CA ARG A 167 -5.45 -12.73 11.50
C ARG A 167 -4.97 -11.45 12.20
N SER A 168 -3.68 -11.38 12.49
CA SER A 168 -3.07 -10.21 13.15
C SER A 168 -3.11 -8.96 12.28
N ARG A 169 -2.85 -9.10 10.97
CA ARG A 169 -2.97 -8.03 9.98
C ARG A 169 -4.41 -7.52 9.91
N GLN A 170 -5.40 -8.41 9.89
CA GLN A 170 -6.81 -8.01 9.84
C GLN A 170 -7.17 -7.17 11.07
N LYS A 171 -6.74 -7.57 12.28
CA LYS A 171 -6.91 -6.74 13.49
C LYS A 171 -6.30 -5.34 13.36
N ILE A 172 -5.14 -5.23 12.73
CA ILE A 172 -4.44 -3.95 12.52
C ILE A 172 -5.20 -3.07 11.51
N ILE A 173 -5.77 -3.66 10.46
CA ILE A 173 -6.53 -2.93 9.42
C ILE A 173 -7.88 -2.46 9.96
N ASP A 174 -8.58 -3.32 10.71
CA ASP A 174 -9.91 -3.03 11.25
C ASP A 174 -9.85 -2.02 12.39
N SER A 175 -8.69 -1.86 13.02
CA SER A 175 -8.50 -0.88 14.08
C SER A 175 -8.58 0.54 13.52
N PRO A 176 -9.53 1.37 13.97
CA PRO A 176 -9.64 2.74 13.49
C PRO A 176 -8.35 3.49 13.80
N ILE A 177 -7.89 4.30 12.83
CA ILE A 177 -6.83 5.27 13.06
C ILE A 177 -7.39 6.24 14.10
N LYS A 178 -7.07 6.06 15.38
CA LYS A 178 -7.39 7.05 16.40
C LYS A 178 -6.64 8.32 16.02
N GLU A 179 -7.35 9.29 15.48
CA GLU A 179 -6.88 10.67 15.42
C GLU A 179 -6.55 11.09 16.86
N LYS A 180 -5.33 11.59 17.05
CA LYS A 180 -4.93 12.21 18.31
C LYS A 180 -5.39 13.65 18.31
#